data_AF-A0A6I3CQN2-F1
#
_entry.id   AF-A0A6I3CQN2-F1
#
_cell.length_a   1.000
_cell.length_b   1.000
_cell.length_c   1.000
_cell.angle_alpha   90.00
_cell.angle_beta   90.00
_cell.angle_gamma   90.00
#
_symmetry.space_group_name_H-M   'P 1'
#
loop_
_entity.id
_entity.type
_entity.pdbx_description
1 polymer ?
#
loop_
_entity_poly.entity_id
_entity_poly.type
_entity_poly.pdbx_seq_one_letter_code
_entity_poly.pdbx_strand_id
1 'polypeptide(L)'
;MPENSKISSATSLSRRALLGAAGLGAAGLGAASLGAVSVVGTTSALAADHHLGRPMPPAPTRPEVAFYGRSQAGIATPPPAHLQFAAIDITVTSRAALIGLMRDLTQGAARLTSALQVGKTGAVNGPEDVAPEDTGEALDLPTAGLTITFGFGPELFTSQSSGDRFGLANMQPAGLQQFPIFKGDELVAGRIGGDICIQACADDAQVAMHAVRNLMRIAGSRAKVRWTQAGFNRAASLSNVTT
;
A
#
# COMPACT_ATOMS: atom_id res chain seq x y z
N MET A 1 29.93 -15.98 -50.35
CA MET A 1 29.42 -14.62 -50.07
C MET A 1 28.02 -14.76 -49.48
N PRO A 2 27.62 -13.88 -48.56
CA PRO A 2 28.03 -13.69 -47.16
C PRO A 2 26.93 -14.29 -46.23
N GLU A 3 26.89 -14.22 -44.89
CA GLU A 3 27.31 -13.18 -43.95
C GLU A 3 27.40 -13.77 -42.52
N ASN A 4 28.47 -13.38 -41.81
CA ASN A 4 28.84 -13.87 -40.49
C ASN A 4 28.45 -12.77 -39.47
N SER A 5 27.41 -13.00 -38.66
CA SER A 5 26.98 -12.00 -37.67
C SER A 5 27.75 -12.19 -36.35
N LYS A 6 28.67 -11.25 -36.07
CA LYS A 6 29.41 -11.15 -34.80
C LYS A 6 28.49 -10.55 -33.73
N ILE A 7 28.21 -11.32 -32.68
CA ILE A 7 27.60 -10.79 -31.46
C ILE A 7 28.70 -10.10 -30.65
N SER A 8 28.60 -8.77 -30.53
CA SER A 8 29.50 -7.97 -29.70
C SER A 8 29.10 -8.11 -28.23
N SER A 9 30.01 -8.65 -27.42
CA SER A 9 29.89 -8.73 -25.96
C SER A 9 30.14 -7.35 -25.34
N ALA A 10 29.15 -6.76 -24.70
CA ALA A 10 29.31 -5.55 -23.91
C ALA A 10 30.15 -5.84 -22.65
N THR A 11 31.31 -5.19 -22.52
CA THR A 11 32.20 -5.32 -21.37
C THR A 11 31.57 -4.65 -20.15
N SER A 12 31.18 -5.44 -19.14
CA SER A 12 30.67 -4.92 -17.87
C SER A 12 31.81 -4.28 -17.06
N LEU A 13 31.71 -2.97 -16.80
CA LEU A 13 32.64 -2.28 -15.91
C LEU A 13 32.36 -2.71 -14.45
N SER A 14 33.35 -3.33 -13.82
CA SER A 14 33.27 -3.75 -12.42
C SER A 14 33.31 -2.56 -11.48
N ARG A 15 32.36 -2.49 -10.55
CA ARG A 15 32.25 -1.49 -9.47
C ARG A 15 33.53 -1.37 -8.62
N ARG A 16 34.44 -2.36 -8.70
CA ARG A 16 35.71 -2.39 -7.97
C ARG A 16 36.81 -1.54 -8.62
N ALA A 17 36.69 -1.19 -9.91
CA ALA A 17 37.64 -0.31 -10.59
C ALA A 17 37.41 1.19 -10.29
N LEU A 18 36.18 1.56 -9.93
CA LEU A 18 35.83 2.96 -9.64
C LEU A 18 36.29 3.43 -8.25
N LEU A 19 36.51 2.51 -7.31
CA LEU A 19 36.95 2.83 -5.95
C LEU A 19 38.49 2.91 -5.80
N GLY A 20 39.25 2.52 -6.82
CA GLY A 20 40.71 2.64 -6.83
C GLY A 20 41.24 4.02 -7.25
N ALA A 21 40.40 4.88 -7.85
CA ALA A 21 40.83 6.15 -8.43
C ALA A 21 40.77 7.36 -7.46
N ALA A 22 40.28 7.18 -6.23
CA ALA A 22 40.16 8.27 -5.25
C ALA A 22 41.35 8.34 -4.25
N GLY A 23 42.41 7.56 -4.46
CA GLY A 23 43.49 7.35 -3.49
C GLY A 23 44.87 7.90 -3.87
N LEU A 24 44.97 8.88 -4.77
CA LEU A 24 46.26 9.50 -5.12
C LEU A 24 46.18 11.02 -5.00
N GLY A 25 46.42 11.52 -3.80
CA GLY A 25 46.45 12.94 -3.49
C GLY A 25 47.29 13.24 -2.25
N ALA A 26 48.53 12.74 -2.18
CA ALA A 26 49.48 13.15 -1.16
C ALA A 26 50.93 12.89 -1.62
N ALA A 27 51.53 13.87 -2.32
CA ALA A 27 52.98 14.12 -2.31
C ALA A 27 53.29 15.37 -3.14
N GLY A 28 53.76 16.43 -2.50
CA GLY A 28 54.20 17.65 -3.19
C GLY A 28 54.57 18.77 -2.23
N LEU A 29 55.67 18.58 -1.49
CA LEU A 29 56.35 19.65 -0.74
C LEU A 29 57.06 20.59 -1.73
N GLY A 30 56.76 21.89 -1.69
CA GLY A 30 57.46 22.93 -2.43
C GLY A 30 57.35 24.27 -1.69
N ALA A 31 58.49 24.86 -1.34
CA ALA A 31 58.64 25.94 -0.39
C ALA A 31 58.47 27.36 -0.98
N ALA A 32 58.10 28.29 -0.08
CA ALA A 32 58.38 29.73 -0.04
C ALA A 32 57.61 30.70 -0.98
N SER A 33 56.75 31.54 -0.39
CA SER A 33 56.99 33.00 -0.34
C SER A 33 55.99 33.74 0.56
N LEU A 34 56.55 34.78 1.19
CA LEU A 34 56.03 35.79 2.11
C LEU A 34 54.59 36.29 1.84
N GLY A 35 53.81 36.46 2.91
CA GLY A 35 52.54 37.19 2.83
C GLY A 35 51.73 37.13 4.13
N ALA A 36 52.19 37.83 5.17
CA ALA A 36 51.38 38.09 6.35
C ALA A 36 50.31 39.15 6.02
N VAL A 37 49.06 38.73 5.83
CA VAL A 37 47.89 39.60 6.00
C VAL A 37 46.87 38.82 6.82
N SER A 38 46.86 39.12 8.11
CA SER A 38 45.79 38.77 9.04
C SER A 38 44.53 39.54 8.64
N VAL A 39 43.63 38.88 7.90
CA VAL A 39 42.23 39.31 7.82
C VAL A 39 41.48 38.63 8.95
N VAL A 40 41.17 39.42 9.98
CA VAL A 40 40.14 39.10 10.96
C VAL A 40 38.81 39.06 10.19
N GLY A 41 38.43 37.87 9.76
CA GLY A 41 37.13 37.56 9.18
C GLY A 41 36.45 36.56 10.10
N THR A 42 35.40 37.03 10.77
CA THR A 42 34.60 36.28 11.74
C THR A 42 34.24 34.88 11.26
N THR A 43 34.54 33.91 12.12
CA THR A 43 34.09 32.54 12.06
C THR A 43 32.56 32.49 11.96
N SER A 44 32.06 32.19 10.78
CA SER A 44 30.77 31.52 10.61
C SER A 44 31.01 30.36 9.67
N ALA A 45 31.79 29.40 10.17
CA ALA A 45 31.64 28.03 9.71
C ALA A 45 30.19 27.66 10.03
N LEU A 46 29.32 27.77 9.03
CA LEU A 46 28.11 26.96 8.98
C LEU A 46 28.61 25.53 9.14
N ALA A 47 28.50 25.00 10.35
CA ALA A 47 28.56 23.58 10.59
C ALA A 47 27.40 23.01 9.79
N ALA A 48 27.65 22.70 8.52
CA ALA A 48 26.92 21.69 7.80
C ALA A 48 27.23 20.41 8.57
N ASP A 49 26.42 20.16 9.60
CA ASP A 49 26.42 18.94 10.37
C ASP A 49 26.04 17.85 9.37
N HIS A 50 27.08 17.24 8.80
CA HIS A 50 26.98 16.13 7.87
C HIS A 50 26.55 14.94 8.75
N HIS A 51 25.27 14.90 9.12
CA HIS A 51 24.60 13.77 9.74
C HIS A 51 24.47 12.62 8.72
N LEU A 52 25.61 12.13 8.24
CA LEU A 52 25.74 10.85 7.55
C LEU A 52 25.65 9.77 8.63
N GLY A 53 24.45 9.26 8.86
CA GLY A 53 24.25 8.04 9.65
C GLY A 53 23.31 8.14 10.85
N ARG A 54 22.65 9.29 11.10
CA ARG A 54 21.53 9.31 12.05
C ARG A 54 20.27 8.85 11.31
N PRO A 55 19.58 7.78 11.74
CA PRO A 55 18.28 7.43 11.19
C PRO A 55 17.39 8.66 11.29
N MET A 56 16.88 9.14 10.15
CA MET A 56 15.85 10.16 10.15
C MET A 56 14.66 9.59 10.93
N PRO A 57 14.11 10.30 11.93
CA PRO A 57 12.93 9.81 12.63
C PRO A 57 11.83 9.55 11.59
N PRO A 58 11.06 8.46 11.74
CA PRO A 58 9.97 8.16 10.82
C PRO A 58 9.07 9.40 10.73
N ALA A 59 8.65 9.74 9.50
CA ALA A 59 7.70 10.83 9.31
C ALA A 59 6.47 10.57 10.19
N PRO A 60 5.91 11.58 10.87
CA PRO A 60 4.74 11.39 11.71
C PRO A 60 3.61 10.83 10.86
N THR A 61 3.23 9.58 11.14
CA THR A 61 2.09 8.95 10.47
C THR A 61 0.82 9.27 11.23
N ARG A 62 -0.30 9.30 10.51
CA ARG A 62 -1.62 9.48 11.12
C ARG A 62 -1.86 8.46 12.25
N PRO A 63 -2.49 8.88 13.36
CA PRO A 63 -2.83 7.97 14.45
C PRO A 63 -3.77 6.85 13.98
N GLU A 64 -3.78 5.77 14.76
CA GLU A 64 -4.75 4.69 14.61
C GLU A 64 -6.19 5.22 14.58
N VAL A 65 -7.00 4.67 13.67
CA VAL A 65 -8.42 4.99 13.53
C VAL A 65 -9.24 3.81 14.04
N ALA A 66 -10.17 4.05 14.97
CA ALA A 66 -11.03 3.01 15.51
C ALA A 66 -11.84 2.31 14.40
N PHE A 67 -11.73 0.98 14.34
CA PHE A 67 -12.50 0.16 13.40
C PHE A 67 -13.98 0.04 13.79
N TYR A 68 -14.22 -0.17 15.08
CA TYR A 68 -15.58 -0.28 15.62
C TYR A 68 -16.17 1.09 15.92
N GLY A 69 -17.41 1.29 15.48
CA GLY A 69 -18.17 2.51 15.71
C GLY A 69 -19.58 2.40 15.14
N ARG A 70 -20.35 3.47 15.30
CA ARG A 70 -21.72 3.54 14.74
C ARG A 70 -21.73 3.53 13.20
N SER A 71 -20.70 4.12 12.60
CA SER A 71 -20.49 4.16 11.15
C SER A 71 -19.08 3.66 10.84
N GLN A 72 -18.90 3.03 9.68
CA GLN A 72 -17.56 2.60 9.24
C GLN A 72 -16.62 3.81 9.09
N ALA A 73 -15.37 3.64 9.51
CA ALA A 73 -14.28 4.55 9.19
C ALA A 73 -14.02 4.59 7.67
N GLY A 74 -13.30 5.61 7.20
CA GLY A 74 -13.01 5.81 5.77
C GLY A 74 -14.11 6.53 4.97
N ILE A 75 -15.18 6.97 5.65
CA ILE A 75 -16.26 7.80 5.06
C ILE A 75 -16.13 9.25 5.53
N ALA A 76 -16.29 9.50 6.83
CA ALA A 76 -16.13 10.84 7.43
C ALA A 76 -14.69 11.08 7.94
N THR A 77 -13.85 10.05 7.91
CA THR A 77 -12.41 10.17 8.22
C THR A 77 -11.76 11.10 7.20
N PRO A 78 -10.84 11.99 7.59
CA PRO A 78 -10.12 12.83 6.63
C PRO A 78 -9.47 11.98 5.53
N PRO A 79 -9.44 12.40 4.26
CA PRO A 79 -8.83 11.61 3.19
C PRO A 79 -7.35 11.31 3.46
N PRO A 80 -6.87 10.07 3.21
CA PRO A 80 -5.46 9.72 3.37
C PRO A 80 -4.65 10.02 2.09
N ALA A 81 -3.33 9.80 2.17
CA ALA A 81 -2.41 9.88 1.03
C ALA A 81 -2.68 8.81 -0.04
N HIS A 82 -3.08 7.60 0.38
CA HIS A 82 -3.18 6.44 -0.50
C HIS A 82 -4.48 5.66 -0.34
N LEU A 83 -4.87 5.02 -1.44
CA LEU A 83 -6.01 4.12 -1.55
C LEU A 83 -5.56 2.83 -2.24
N GLN A 84 -5.99 1.69 -1.70
CA GLN A 84 -6.13 0.44 -2.44
C GLN A 84 -7.59 0.02 -2.41
N PHE A 85 -8.22 -0.01 -3.57
CA PHE A 85 -9.60 -0.45 -3.75
C PHE A 85 -9.66 -1.83 -4.40
N ALA A 86 -10.57 -2.68 -3.95
CA ALA A 86 -10.87 -3.95 -4.59
C ALA A 86 -12.37 -4.16 -4.69
N ALA A 87 -12.84 -4.64 -5.84
CA ALA A 87 -14.14 -5.27 -5.97
C ALA A 87 -13.96 -6.78 -6.10
N ILE A 88 -14.81 -7.54 -5.40
CA ILE A 88 -14.72 -8.99 -5.32
C ILE A 88 -16.05 -9.64 -5.67
N ASP A 89 -15.97 -10.79 -6.30
CA ASP A 89 -17.10 -11.67 -6.60
C ASP A 89 -17.11 -12.81 -5.58
N ILE A 90 -18.25 -13.04 -4.93
CA ILE A 90 -18.44 -14.12 -3.95
C ILE A 90 -18.68 -15.42 -4.69
N THR A 91 -17.91 -16.45 -4.34
CA THR A 91 -17.97 -17.77 -5.00
C THR A 91 -18.75 -18.80 -4.21
N VAL A 92 -18.94 -18.59 -2.90
CA VAL A 92 -19.77 -19.46 -2.07
C VAL A 92 -21.24 -19.34 -2.49
N THR A 93 -21.98 -20.43 -2.33
CA THR A 93 -23.37 -20.53 -2.79
C THR A 93 -24.39 -20.57 -1.64
N SER A 94 -23.94 -20.40 -0.39
CA SER A 94 -24.84 -20.40 0.77
C SER A 94 -24.68 -19.13 1.62
N ARG A 95 -25.81 -18.65 2.15
CA ARG A 95 -25.84 -17.49 3.06
C ARG A 95 -25.01 -17.74 4.32
N ALA A 96 -24.98 -18.97 4.83
CA ALA A 96 -24.18 -19.33 5.99
C ALA A 96 -22.68 -19.15 5.72
N ALA A 97 -22.20 -19.58 4.54
CA ALA A 97 -20.81 -19.40 4.15
C ALA A 97 -20.46 -17.92 3.92
N LEU A 98 -21.38 -17.13 3.34
CA LEU A 98 -21.22 -15.67 3.21
C LEU A 98 -21.11 -14.99 4.59
N ILE A 99 -21.95 -15.36 5.55
CA ILE A 99 -21.87 -14.85 6.93
C ILE A 99 -20.51 -15.21 7.56
N GLY A 100 -20.03 -16.44 7.37
CA GLY A 100 -18.71 -16.86 7.82
C GLY A 100 -17.60 -16.01 7.22
N LEU A 101 -17.63 -15.80 5.90
CA LEU A 101 -16.68 -14.93 5.21
C LEU A 101 -16.68 -13.50 5.77
N MET A 102 -17.87 -12.90 5.96
CA MET A 102 -17.96 -11.55 6.50
C MET A 102 -17.41 -11.43 7.93
N ARG A 103 -17.60 -12.46 8.77
CA ARG A 103 -17.03 -12.51 10.11
C ARG A 103 -15.50 -12.56 10.07
N ASP A 104 -14.94 -13.41 9.22
CA ASP A 104 -13.48 -13.54 9.09
C ASP A 104 -12.85 -12.26 8.54
N LEU A 105 -13.46 -11.65 7.52
CA LEU A 105 -13.02 -10.37 6.97
C LEU A 105 -13.09 -9.25 8.00
N THR A 106 -14.14 -9.23 8.84
CA THR A 106 -14.28 -8.24 9.93
C THR A 106 -13.19 -8.41 10.97
N GLN A 107 -12.89 -9.65 11.38
CA GLN A 107 -11.81 -9.93 12.34
C GLN A 107 -10.44 -9.55 11.76
N GLY A 108 -10.18 -9.90 10.50
CA GLY A 108 -8.97 -9.52 9.79
C GLY A 108 -8.80 -8.00 9.70
N ALA A 109 -9.84 -7.29 9.27
CA ALA A 109 -9.85 -5.84 9.15
C ALA A 109 -9.59 -5.16 10.51
N ALA A 110 -10.27 -5.59 11.57
CA ALA A 110 -10.08 -5.05 12.92
C ALA A 110 -8.64 -5.20 13.42
N ARG A 111 -7.99 -6.34 13.15
CA ARG A 111 -6.58 -6.56 13.51
C ARG A 111 -5.66 -5.62 12.74
N LEU A 112 -5.82 -5.57 11.42
CA LEU A 112 -4.99 -4.74 10.53
C LEU A 112 -5.06 -3.25 10.90
N THR A 113 -6.26 -2.74 11.17
CA THR A 113 -6.45 -1.33 11.58
C THR A 113 -5.84 -1.02 12.94
N SER A 114 -5.59 -2.02 13.78
CA SER A 114 -4.95 -1.88 15.09
C SER A 114 -3.46 -2.28 15.10
N ALA A 115 -2.80 -2.23 13.94
CA ALA A 115 -1.39 -2.58 13.77
C ALA A 115 -1.05 -4.04 14.16
N LEU A 116 -2.06 -4.90 14.23
CA LEU A 116 -1.88 -6.32 14.50
C LEU A 116 -1.79 -7.09 13.19
N GLN A 117 -0.85 -8.03 13.14
CA GLN A 117 -0.73 -8.97 12.04
C GLN A 117 -1.97 -9.89 11.96
N VAL A 118 -2.28 -10.36 10.76
CA VAL A 118 -3.35 -11.34 10.55
C VAL A 118 -2.98 -12.68 11.18
N GLY A 119 -4.00 -13.35 11.74
CA GLY A 119 -3.83 -14.64 12.40
C GLY A 119 -3.15 -14.55 13.77
N LYS A 120 -2.86 -15.72 14.34
CA LYS A 120 -2.19 -15.90 15.63
C LYS A 120 -0.68 -15.91 15.49
N THR A 121 -0.15 -16.49 14.41
CA THR A 121 1.29 -16.64 14.19
C THR A 121 1.89 -15.53 13.32
N GLY A 122 1.04 -14.75 12.65
CA GLY A 122 1.48 -13.62 11.84
C GLY A 122 2.40 -14.06 10.70
N ALA A 123 3.36 -13.19 10.37
CA ALA A 123 4.28 -13.37 9.25
C ALA A 123 5.47 -14.29 9.55
N VAL A 124 5.90 -14.38 10.82
CA VAL A 124 7.21 -14.99 11.18
C VAL A 124 7.17 -15.99 12.34
N ASN A 125 6.06 -16.10 13.09
CA ASN A 125 5.99 -16.95 14.29
C ASN A 125 5.25 -18.29 14.05
N GLY A 126 5.07 -18.69 12.79
CA GLY A 126 4.38 -19.94 12.40
C GLY A 126 5.35 -21.11 12.23
N PRO A 127 4.83 -22.35 12.09
CA PRO A 127 5.64 -23.50 11.69
C PRO A 127 6.37 -23.26 10.36
N GLU A 128 7.61 -23.73 10.23
CA GLU A 128 8.44 -23.51 9.02
C GLU A 128 7.85 -24.15 7.75
N ASP A 129 7.06 -25.21 7.90
CA ASP A 129 6.45 -25.99 6.82
C ASP A 129 5.05 -25.50 6.42
N VAL A 130 4.55 -24.43 7.06
CA VAL A 130 3.21 -23.87 6.80
C VAL A 130 3.35 -22.44 6.28
N ALA A 131 2.58 -22.12 5.24
CA ALA A 131 2.53 -20.77 4.72
C ALA A 131 2.10 -19.76 5.81
N PRO A 132 2.77 -18.60 5.95
CA PRO A 132 2.44 -17.62 6.97
C PRO A 132 0.98 -17.14 6.98
N GLU A 133 0.50 -16.81 8.17
CA GLU A 133 -0.86 -16.31 8.39
C GLU A 133 -1.01 -14.81 8.11
N ASP A 134 0.09 -14.09 7.94
CA ASP A 134 0.17 -12.73 7.41
C ASP A 134 1.27 -12.70 6.34
N THR A 135 1.09 -11.94 5.27
CA THR A 135 2.05 -11.89 4.17
C THR A 135 3.33 -11.10 4.49
N GLY A 136 3.34 -10.32 5.58
CA GLY A 136 4.53 -9.71 6.15
C GLY A 136 5.03 -8.43 5.46
N GLU A 137 4.41 -7.98 4.35
CA GLU A 137 4.91 -6.80 3.65
C GLU A 137 4.80 -5.53 4.51
N ALA A 138 3.88 -5.45 5.47
CA ALA A 138 3.78 -4.29 6.37
C ALA A 138 4.38 -4.54 7.76
N LEU A 139 5.24 -5.56 7.92
CA LEU A 139 5.93 -5.80 9.18
C LEU A 139 6.75 -4.56 9.57
N ASP A 140 6.67 -4.18 10.85
CA ASP A 140 7.32 -3.01 11.44
C ASP A 140 6.88 -1.64 10.88
N LEU A 141 5.86 -1.60 10.01
CA LEU A 141 5.21 -0.35 9.61
C LEU A 141 4.14 0.07 10.63
N PRO A 142 3.94 1.37 10.86
CA PRO A 142 2.80 1.85 11.64
C PRO A 142 1.48 1.57 10.90
N THR A 143 0.36 1.74 11.59
CA THR A 143 -0.97 1.68 10.94
C THR A 143 -1.15 2.72 9.84
N ALA A 144 -0.39 3.81 9.88
CA ALA A 144 -0.52 4.93 8.95
C ALA A 144 -1.97 5.44 8.81
N GLY A 145 -2.72 5.39 9.91
CA GLY A 145 -4.15 5.71 9.96
C GLY A 145 -5.02 4.88 9.02
N LEU A 146 -4.66 3.60 8.85
CA LEU A 146 -5.39 2.64 8.04
C LEU A 146 -6.87 2.62 8.41
N THR A 147 -7.72 2.75 7.39
CA THR A 147 -9.14 2.50 7.45
C THR A 147 -9.51 1.45 6.41
N ILE A 148 -10.44 0.57 6.75
CA ILE A 148 -10.98 -0.45 5.86
C ILE A 148 -12.49 -0.32 5.86
N THR A 149 -13.06 -0.06 4.69
CA THR A 149 -14.51 0.10 4.51
C THR A 149 -15.03 -0.98 3.56
N PHE A 150 -16.14 -1.61 3.92
CA PHE A 150 -16.84 -2.58 3.09
C PHE A 150 -18.11 -1.96 2.51
N GLY A 151 -18.37 -2.23 1.23
CA GLY A 151 -19.64 -1.92 0.55
C GLY A 151 -20.20 -3.14 -0.16
N PHE A 152 -21.52 -3.17 -0.35
CA PHE A 152 -22.21 -4.28 -1.03
C PHE A 152 -22.77 -3.78 -2.36
N GLY A 153 -22.44 -4.48 -3.45
CA GLY A 153 -22.96 -4.20 -4.78
C GLY A 153 -24.32 -4.87 -5.02
N PRO A 154 -25.06 -4.44 -6.07
CA PRO A 154 -26.37 -5.00 -6.40
C PRO A 154 -26.32 -6.51 -6.71
N GLU A 155 -25.22 -7.00 -7.30
CA GLU A 155 -25.04 -8.42 -7.67
C GLU A 155 -25.00 -9.38 -6.47
N LEU A 156 -24.69 -8.88 -5.26
CA LEU A 156 -24.75 -9.67 -4.03
C LEU A 156 -26.20 -9.99 -3.64
N PHE A 157 -27.13 -9.07 -3.90
CA PHE A 157 -28.54 -9.23 -3.54
C PHE A 157 -29.30 -10.02 -4.61
N THR A 158 -29.10 -9.63 -5.87
CA THR A 158 -29.67 -10.32 -7.03
C THR A 158 -28.67 -10.25 -8.18
N SER A 159 -28.15 -11.41 -8.56
CA SER A 159 -27.27 -11.54 -9.72
C SER A 159 -28.08 -11.79 -10.99
N GLN A 160 -27.70 -11.16 -12.10
CA GLN A 160 -28.31 -11.42 -13.41
C GLN A 160 -28.09 -12.86 -13.90
N SER A 161 -26.95 -13.48 -13.55
CA SER A 161 -26.59 -14.82 -14.01
C SER A 161 -27.01 -15.94 -13.06
N SER A 162 -27.14 -15.64 -11.77
CA SER A 162 -27.34 -16.66 -10.72
C SER A 162 -28.53 -16.38 -9.79
N GLY A 163 -29.29 -15.31 -10.03
CA GLY A 163 -30.46 -14.94 -9.24
C GLY A 163 -30.11 -14.55 -7.80
N ASP A 164 -31.04 -14.83 -6.89
CA ASP A 164 -30.86 -14.60 -5.45
C ASP A 164 -30.14 -15.78 -4.78
N ARG A 165 -28.81 -15.78 -4.87
CA ARG A 165 -27.94 -16.84 -4.31
C ARG A 165 -28.06 -16.98 -2.79
N PHE A 166 -28.47 -15.93 -2.08
CA PHE A 166 -28.34 -15.83 -0.63
C PHE A 166 -29.67 -15.55 0.10
N GLY A 167 -30.79 -15.46 -0.63
CA GLY A 167 -32.08 -15.06 -0.06
C GLY A 167 -32.09 -13.61 0.42
N LEU A 168 -31.41 -12.71 -0.30
CA LEU A 168 -31.19 -11.31 0.06
C LEU A 168 -31.97 -10.32 -0.81
N ALA A 169 -32.67 -10.75 -1.87
CA ALA A 169 -33.31 -9.83 -2.81
C ALA A 169 -34.21 -8.78 -2.13
N ASN A 170 -34.99 -9.20 -1.12
CA ASN A 170 -35.88 -8.31 -0.36
C ASN A 170 -35.17 -7.34 0.60
N MET A 171 -33.84 -7.46 0.75
CA MET A 171 -33.02 -6.58 1.59
C MET A 171 -32.23 -5.55 0.76
N GLN A 172 -32.34 -5.57 -0.57
CA GLN A 172 -31.64 -4.62 -1.43
C GLN A 172 -32.18 -3.20 -1.19
N PRO A 173 -31.34 -2.22 -0.84
CA PRO A 173 -31.77 -0.83 -0.73
C PRO A 173 -32.32 -0.33 -2.08
N ALA A 174 -33.44 0.39 -2.06
CA ALA A 174 -34.11 0.84 -3.29
C ALA A 174 -33.19 1.65 -4.23
N GLY A 175 -32.26 2.44 -3.67
CA GLY A 175 -31.28 3.22 -4.42
C GLY A 175 -30.05 2.44 -4.91
N LEU A 176 -29.84 1.20 -4.48
CA LEU A 176 -28.72 0.37 -4.92
C LEU A 176 -29.12 -0.38 -6.19
N GLN A 177 -29.13 0.31 -7.32
CA GLN A 177 -29.43 -0.26 -8.64
C GLN A 177 -28.19 -0.19 -9.54
N GLN A 178 -28.14 -1.06 -10.55
CA GLN A 178 -27.16 -0.91 -11.62
C GLN A 178 -27.42 0.41 -12.34
N PHE A 179 -26.39 1.24 -12.49
CA PHE A 179 -26.52 2.48 -13.25
C PHE A 179 -26.83 2.18 -14.73
N PRO A 180 -27.66 3.01 -15.38
CA PRO A 180 -27.82 2.92 -16.83
C PRO A 180 -26.51 3.27 -17.53
N ILE A 181 -26.32 2.76 -18.75
CA ILE A 181 -25.21 3.17 -19.61
C ILE A 181 -25.48 4.59 -20.11
N PHE A 182 -24.51 5.48 -19.96
CA PHE A 182 -24.58 6.85 -20.42
C PHE A 182 -23.89 7.03 -21.78
N LYS A 183 -24.28 8.07 -22.52
CA LYS A 183 -23.63 8.42 -23.78
C LYS A 183 -22.19 8.84 -23.50
N GLY A 184 -21.22 8.16 -24.11
CA GLY A 184 -19.79 8.41 -23.92
C GLY A 184 -19.12 7.49 -22.90
N ASP A 185 -19.87 6.56 -22.29
CA ASP A 185 -19.30 5.53 -21.43
C ASP A 185 -18.34 4.61 -22.20
N GLU A 186 -17.09 4.54 -21.75
CA GLU A 186 -16.07 3.59 -22.21
C GLU A 186 -15.78 2.56 -21.10
N LEU A 187 -16.83 1.91 -20.62
CA LEU A 187 -16.73 0.96 -19.51
C LEU A 187 -15.99 -0.31 -19.93
N VAL A 188 -14.95 -0.66 -19.17
CA VAL A 188 -14.23 -1.93 -19.34
C VAL A 188 -14.94 -3.02 -18.54
N ALA A 189 -15.49 -4.03 -19.21
CA ALA A 189 -16.35 -5.07 -18.60
C ALA A 189 -15.73 -5.76 -17.35
N GLY A 190 -14.40 -5.90 -17.31
CA GLY A 190 -13.67 -6.48 -16.17
C GLY A 190 -13.39 -5.51 -15.02
N ARG A 191 -13.70 -4.21 -15.15
CA ARG A 191 -13.45 -3.15 -14.15
C ARG A 191 -14.74 -2.46 -13.67
N ILE A 192 -15.87 -3.15 -13.81
CA ILE A 192 -17.19 -2.70 -13.38
C ILE A 192 -17.85 -3.77 -12.52
N GLY A 193 -18.75 -3.39 -11.62
CA GLY A 193 -19.48 -4.33 -10.78
C GLY A 193 -18.64 -4.97 -9.67
N GLY A 194 -19.12 -6.10 -9.16
CA GLY A 194 -18.60 -6.77 -7.97
C GLY A 194 -19.66 -6.92 -6.88
N ASP A 195 -19.63 -8.05 -6.19
CA ASP A 195 -20.55 -8.35 -5.08
C ASP A 195 -20.24 -7.51 -3.83
N ILE A 196 -18.96 -7.37 -3.51
CA ILE A 196 -18.48 -6.60 -2.35
C ILE A 196 -17.32 -5.72 -2.82
N CYS A 197 -17.27 -4.49 -2.33
CA CYS A 197 -16.08 -3.65 -2.45
C CYS A 197 -15.38 -3.46 -1.11
N ILE A 198 -14.06 -3.32 -1.18
CA ILE A 198 -13.17 -3.07 -0.06
C ILE A 198 -12.36 -1.83 -0.41
N GLN A 199 -12.47 -0.80 0.43
CA GLN A 199 -11.68 0.42 0.37
C GLN A 199 -10.66 0.40 1.51
N ALA A 200 -9.37 0.25 1.21
CA ALA A 200 -8.29 0.36 2.17
C ALA A 200 -7.53 1.67 1.98
N CYS A 201 -7.47 2.48 3.02
CA CYS A 201 -7.06 3.87 2.95
C CYS A 201 -6.04 4.16 4.05
N ALA A 202 -4.82 4.59 3.70
CA ALA A 202 -3.73 4.84 4.65
C ALA A 202 -2.76 5.92 4.11
N ASP A 203 -1.99 6.54 5.00
CA ASP A 203 -0.94 7.49 4.62
C ASP A 203 0.35 6.78 4.12
N ASP A 204 0.35 5.45 4.12
CA ASP A 204 1.37 4.59 3.53
C ASP A 204 0.74 3.63 2.50
N ALA A 205 1.28 3.62 1.28
CA ALA A 205 0.75 2.82 0.17
C ALA A 205 0.93 1.31 0.39
N GLN A 206 2.03 0.91 1.03
CA GLN A 206 2.34 -0.49 1.32
C GLN A 206 1.38 -1.04 2.38
N VAL A 207 1.01 -0.24 3.38
CA VAL A 207 -0.01 -0.58 4.38
C VAL A 207 -1.38 -0.79 3.72
N ALA A 208 -1.81 0.12 2.83
CA ALA A 208 -3.08 -0.03 2.12
C ALA A 208 -3.13 -1.29 1.23
N MET A 209 -2.03 -1.56 0.50
CA MET A 209 -1.91 -2.75 -0.34
C MET A 209 -1.90 -4.05 0.48
N HIS A 210 -1.10 -4.08 1.55
CA HIS A 210 -1.00 -5.20 2.49
C HIS A 210 -2.37 -5.58 3.06
N ALA A 211 -3.18 -4.58 3.43
CA ALA A 211 -4.52 -4.80 3.97
C ALA A 211 -5.42 -5.57 2.99
N VAL A 212 -5.55 -5.09 1.75
CA VAL A 212 -6.38 -5.76 0.74
C VAL A 212 -5.83 -7.15 0.41
N ARG A 213 -4.50 -7.29 0.28
CA ARG A 213 -3.86 -8.57 0.00
C ARG A 213 -4.15 -9.62 1.08
N ASN A 214 -4.06 -9.25 2.35
CA ASN A 214 -4.37 -10.15 3.45
C ASN A 214 -5.86 -10.48 3.55
N LEU A 215 -6.75 -9.51 3.33
CA LEU A 215 -8.20 -9.77 3.28
C LEU A 215 -8.56 -10.76 2.16
N MET A 216 -7.90 -10.69 1.00
CA MET A 216 -8.10 -11.66 -0.07
C MET A 216 -7.56 -13.04 0.28
N ARG A 217 -6.46 -13.12 1.02
CA ARG A 217 -5.96 -14.41 1.53
C ARG A 217 -6.90 -15.03 2.56
N ILE A 218 -7.49 -14.22 3.46
CA ILE A 218 -8.55 -14.65 4.40
C ILE A 218 -9.77 -15.16 3.63
N ALA A 219 -10.20 -14.44 2.58
CA ALA A 219 -11.31 -14.87 1.76
C ALA A 219 -11.05 -16.23 1.10
N GLY A 220 -9.81 -16.46 0.65
CA GLY A 220 -9.38 -17.72 0.06
C GLY A 220 -10.23 -18.06 -1.15
N SER A 221 -10.72 -19.31 -1.24
CA SER A 221 -11.57 -19.74 -2.35
C SER A 221 -13.01 -19.22 -2.29
N ARG A 222 -13.41 -18.48 -1.24
CA ARG A 222 -14.78 -17.99 -1.00
C ARG A 222 -15.12 -16.69 -1.72
N ALA A 223 -14.10 -15.99 -2.22
CA ALA A 223 -14.26 -14.84 -3.09
C ALA A 223 -13.12 -14.77 -4.10
N LYS A 224 -13.33 -14.03 -5.19
CA LYS A 224 -12.32 -13.75 -6.21
C LYS A 224 -12.22 -12.25 -6.43
N VAL A 225 -11.00 -11.75 -6.59
CA VAL A 225 -10.80 -10.37 -7.02
C VAL A 225 -11.33 -10.22 -8.44
N ARG A 226 -12.29 -9.30 -8.60
CA ARG A 226 -12.80 -8.91 -9.91
C ARG A 226 -11.92 -7.86 -10.55
N TRP A 227 -11.65 -6.79 -9.79
CA TRP A 227 -10.70 -5.75 -10.16
C TRP A 227 -10.16 -5.03 -8.92
N THR A 228 -9.01 -4.41 -9.09
CA THR A 228 -8.38 -3.54 -8.07
C THR A 228 -7.94 -2.23 -8.69
N GLN A 229 -7.91 -1.18 -7.88
CA GLN A 229 -7.42 0.12 -8.27
C GLN A 229 -6.62 0.76 -7.13
N ALA A 230 -5.37 1.13 -7.41
CA ALA A 230 -4.60 1.98 -6.52
C ALA A 230 -4.92 3.46 -6.79
N GLY A 231 -4.86 4.28 -5.76
CA GLY A 231 -5.08 5.73 -5.83
C GLY A 231 -4.17 6.50 -4.87
N PHE A 232 -4.00 7.80 -5.15
CA PHE A 232 -3.21 8.69 -4.31
C PHE A 232 -3.81 10.10 -4.27
N ASN A 233 -3.60 10.81 -3.17
CA ASN A 233 -4.03 12.20 -2.97
C ASN A 233 -2.82 13.08 -2.61
N ARG A 234 -2.80 14.31 -3.13
CA ARG A 234 -1.79 15.32 -2.76
C ARG A 234 -1.96 15.86 -1.33
N ALA A 235 -3.17 15.80 -0.78
CA ALA A 235 -3.56 16.51 0.45
C ALA A 235 -2.91 15.98 1.75
N ALA A 236 -2.27 14.80 1.73
CA ALA A 236 -1.57 14.29 2.91
C ALA A 236 -0.20 14.96 3.16
N SER A 237 0.35 15.72 2.20
CA SER A 237 1.66 16.37 2.36
C SER A 237 1.61 17.76 3.01
N LEU A 238 0.43 18.32 3.30
CA LEU A 238 0.28 19.74 3.69
C LEU A 238 -0.17 19.99 5.14
N SER A 239 -0.45 18.96 5.95
CA SER A 239 -0.90 19.15 7.33
C SER A 239 0.22 19.54 8.32
N ASN A 240 1.46 19.73 7.87
CA ASN A 240 2.58 20.19 8.71
C ASN A 240 2.85 21.70 8.63
N VAL A 241 1.98 22.49 8.00
CA VAL A 241 2.06 23.96 8.10
C VAL A 241 1.09 24.42 9.18
N THR A 242 1.51 24.30 10.43
CA THR A 242 0.91 25.09 11.53
C THR A 242 1.63 26.45 11.53
N THR A 243 0.88 27.51 11.28
CA THR A 243 1.28 28.91 11.52
C THR A 243 1.35 29.21 13.01
#